data_AF-A0A916M104-F1
#
_entry.id   AF-A0A916M104-F1
#
_cell.length_a   1.000
_cell.length_b   1.000
_cell.length_c   1.000
_cell.angle_alpha   90.00
_cell.angle_beta   90.00
_cell.angle_gamma   90.00
#
_symmetry.space_group_name_H-M   'P 1'
#
loop_
_entity.id
_entity.type
_entity.pdbx_description
1 polymer ?
#
loop_
_entity_poly.entity_id
_entity_poly.type
_entity_poly.pdbx_seq_one_letter_code
_entity_poly.pdbx_strand_id
1 'polypeptide(L)'
;MDNTKEVKELFSNKNVSKILFFNSTSKNEIIVLQKVLVELGYKSILKKVDGLYGNYTAKAIETFFQLHKENTDGKKITPKLAKKLYSEFEKTLSGIAVKPLIVEYKNTRFTGKPIMVHNEFTSALDRINQYATEADVKLLIIDSLRKPDKVLTNTVVTPSKVSNHFVGHAIDMNVLYGKDYKQLCNSKGLANKDLPAPVGKFISLLEKDTQLRWGGKFKTKDTVHIDDYYNKDMEKWKTLFAVIHSK
;
A
#
# COMPACT_ATOMS: atom_id res chain seq x y z
N MET A 1 -27.08 13.92 4.87
CA MET A 1 -27.79 13.89 3.58
C MET A 1 -27.37 12.63 2.88
N ASP A 2 -28.33 11.78 2.54
CA ASP A 2 -28.11 10.50 1.86
C ASP A 2 -27.74 10.77 0.38
N ASN A 3 -26.46 11.08 0.15
CA ASN A 3 -25.91 11.44 -1.17
C ASN A 3 -25.89 10.24 -2.15
N THR A 4 -26.32 9.06 -1.71
CA THR A 4 -26.20 7.81 -2.47
C THR A 4 -26.97 7.84 -3.79
N LYS A 5 -28.15 8.48 -3.79
CA LYS A 5 -28.97 8.64 -4.99
C LYS A 5 -28.31 9.56 -6.03
N GLU A 6 -27.84 10.72 -5.60
CA GLU A 6 -27.17 11.71 -6.47
C GLU A 6 -25.89 11.14 -7.10
N VAL A 7 -25.09 10.41 -6.30
CA VAL A 7 -23.92 9.69 -6.80
C VAL A 7 -24.34 8.66 -7.86
N LYS A 8 -25.31 7.80 -7.54
CA LYS A 8 -25.78 6.75 -8.48
C LYS A 8 -26.25 7.35 -9.81
N GLU A 9 -27.03 8.42 -9.76
CA GLU A 9 -27.54 9.11 -10.95
C GLU A 9 -26.40 9.67 -11.82
N LEU A 10 -25.42 10.35 -11.20
CA LEU A 10 -24.26 10.88 -11.91
C LEU A 10 -23.44 9.78 -12.59
N PHE A 11 -23.06 8.73 -11.86
CA PHE A 11 -22.17 7.70 -12.37
C PHE A 11 -22.84 6.71 -13.32
N SER A 12 -24.18 6.60 -13.29
CA SER A 12 -24.96 5.80 -14.25
C SER A 12 -25.32 6.57 -15.52
N ASN A 13 -25.03 7.88 -15.60
CA ASN A 13 -25.39 8.71 -16.73
C ASN A 13 -24.60 8.31 -18.00
N LYS A 14 -25.31 7.96 -19.08
CA LYS A 14 -24.69 7.61 -20.38
C LYS A 14 -23.87 8.76 -20.97
N ASN A 15 -24.20 10.00 -20.62
CA ASN A 15 -23.50 11.21 -21.02
C ASN A 15 -22.51 11.72 -19.94
N VAL A 16 -22.13 10.91 -18.95
CA VAL A 16 -21.20 11.31 -17.88
C VAL A 16 -19.91 11.93 -18.40
N SER A 17 -19.44 11.51 -19.57
CA SER A 17 -18.22 12.05 -20.20
C SER A 17 -18.36 13.48 -20.72
N LYS A 18 -19.59 13.99 -20.87
CA LYS A 18 -19.91 15.40 -21.17
C LYS A 18 -20.10 16.25 -19.92
N ILE A 19 -20.06 15.63 -18.73
CA ILE A 19 -20.27 16.28 -17.44
C ILE A 19 -18.94 16.30 -16.67
N LEU A 20 -18.29 15.13 -16.57
CA LEU A 20 -17.07 14.92 -15.79
C LEU A 20 -15.84 14.97 -16.68
N PHE A 21 -15.40 16.19 -16.97
CA PHE A 21 -14.18 16.47 -17.71
C PHE A 21 -13.50 17.75 -17.21
N PHE A 22 -12.21 17.88 -17.53
CA PHE A 22 -11.38 19.02 -17.17
C PHE A 22 -11.97 20.34 -17.68
N ASN A 23 -12.04 21.36 -16.82
CA ASN A 23 -12.72 22.64 -17.07
C ASN A 23 -14.23 22.55 -17.32
N SER A 24 -14.89 21.45 -16.92
CA SER A 24 -16.34 21.37 -16.96
C SER A 24 -16.99 22.47 -16.10
N THR A 25 -18.14 22.97 -16.57
CA THR A 25 -18.98 23.95 -15.87
C THR A 25 -20.03 23.31 -14.97
N SER A 26 -20.15 21.97 -14.97
CA SER A 26 -21.08 21.17 -14.16
C SER A 26 -20.67 21.12 -12.69
N LYS A 27 -20.76 22.27 -12.01
CA LYS A 27 -20.19 22.48 -10.66
C LYS A 27 -20.73 21.49 -9.62
N ASN A 28 -22.03 21.22 -9.63
CA ASN A 28 -22.67 20.35 -8.63
C ASN A 28 -22.21 18.89 -8.81
N GLU A 29 -22.17 18.41 -10.05
CA GLU A 29 -21.71 17.07 -10.39
C GLU A 29 -20.21 16.89 -10.09
N ILE A 30 -19.41 17.94 -10.26
CA ILE A 30 -17.99 17.91 -9.84
C ILE A 30 -17.87 17.85 -8.32
N ILE A 31 -18.71 18.55 -7.55
CA ILE A 31 -18.73 18.43 -6.09
C ILE A 31 -19.06 16.99 -5.67
N VAL A 32 -20.02 16.34 -6.34
CA VAL A 32 -20.37 14.94 -6.08
C VAL A 32 -19.17 14.02 -6.34
N LEU A 33 -18.49 14.17 -7.49
CA LEU A 33 -17.27 13.43 -7.81
C LEU A 33 -16.16 13.66 -6.76
N GLN A 34 -15.90 14.91 -6.38
CA GLN A 34 -14.88 15.25 -5.39
C GLN A 34 -15.20 14.65 -4.02
N LYS A 35 -16.47 14.65 -3.59
CA LYS A 35 -16.90 13.97 -2.35
C LYS A 35 -16.66 12.46 -2.43
N VAL A 36 -17.01 11.81 -3.54
CA VAL A 36 -16.72 10.37 -3.73
C VAL A 36 -15.23 10.10 -3.60
N LEU A 37 -14.38 10.90 -4.22
CA LEU A 37 -12.92 10.77 -4.10
C LEU A 37 -12.43 11.02 -2.66
N VAL A 38 -13.04 11.94 -1.91
CA VAL A 38 -12.75 12.13 -0.47
C VAL A 38 -13.06 10.87 0.32
N GLU A 39 -14.25 10.28 0.13
CA GLU A 39 -14.67 9.05 0.80
C GLU A 39 -13.78 7.86 0.42
N LEU A 40 -13.25 7.84 -0.81
CA LEU A 40 -12.28 6.86 -1.27
C LEU A 40 -10.84 7.14 -0.79
N GLY A 41 -10.61 8.18 0.01
CA GLY A 41 -9.32 8.48 0.63
C GLY A 41 -8.39 9.44 -0.14
N TYR A 42 -8.87 10.10 -1.19
CA TYR A 42 -8.07 10.98 -2.06
C TYR A 42 -8.20 12.49 -1.72
N LYS A 43 -8.75 12.82 -0.55
CA LYS A 43 -8.96 14.21 -0.08
C LYS A 43 -7.71 15.08 -0.18
N SER A 44 -6.59 14.51 0.19
CA SER A 44 -5.30 15.19 0.29
C SER A 44 -4.71 15.56 -1.08
N ILE A 45 -5.03 14.79 -2.13
CA ILE A 45 -4.70 15.14 -3.53
C ILE A 45 -5.64 16.24 -4.04
N LEU A 46 -6.95 16.13 -3.74
CA LEU A 46 -7.95 17.09 -4.15
C LEU A 46 -7.72 18.49 -3.59
N LYS A 47 -7.13 18.58 -2.39
CA LYS A 47 -6.97 19.79 -1.56
C LYS A 47 -8.29 20.40 -1.07
N LYS A 48 -9.33 20.45 -1.89
CA LYS A 48 -10.65 21.00 -1.57
C LYS A 48 -11.76 20.39 -2.43
N VAL A 49 -13.00 20.56 -1.95
CA VAL A 49 -14.24 20.22 -2.67
C VAL A 49 -14.90 21.56 -3.05
N ASP A 50 -14.70 22.01 -4.29
CA ASP A 50 -15.11 23.33 -4.77
C ASP A 50 -15.93 23.30 -6.07
N GLY A 51 -16.13 22.11 -6.65
CA GLY A 51 -16.82 21.94 -7.91
C GLY A 51 -15.99 22.35 -9.13
N LEU A 52 -14.68 22.52 -8.99
CA LEU A 52 -13.78 22.80 -10.11
C LEU A 52 -13.04 21.53 -10.55
N TYR A 53 -13.24 21.15 -11.80
CA TYR A 53 -12.47 20.06 -12.41
C TYR A 53 -11.16 20.59 -12.98
N GLY A 54 -10.24 20.94 -12.08
CA GLY A 54 -8.88 21.37 -12.42
C GLY A 54 -7.83 20.28 -12.23
N ASN A 55 -6.57 20.71 -12.14
CA ASN A 55 -5.41 19.81 -12.03
C ASN A 55 -5.48 18.86 -10.82
N TYR A 56 -5.98 19.30 -9.67
CA TYR A 56 -6.09 18.44 -8.48
C TYR A 56 -7.16 17.36 -8.62
N THR A 57 -8.32 17.71 -9.18
CA THR A 57 -9.38 16.74 -9.50
C THR A 57 -8.88 15.72 -10.53
N ALA A 58 -8.24 16.18 -11.60
CA ALA A 58 -7.64 15.29 -12.59
C ALA A 58 -6.58 14.38 -11.98
N LYS A 59 -5.70 14.91 -11.11
CA LYS A 59 -4.66 14.12 -10.46
C LYS A 59 -5.23 13.07 -9.52
N ALA A 60 -6.28 13.38 -8.76
CA ALA A 60 -6.94 12.41 -7.88
C ALA A 60 -7.55 11.25 -8.69
N ILE A 61 -8.16 11.55 -9.84
CA ILE A 61 -8.77 10.56 -10.73
C ILE A 61 -7.70 9.70 -11.40
N GLU A 62 -6.65 10.32 -11.94
CA GLU A 62 -5.48 9.64 -12.48
C GLU A 62 -4.91 8.68 -11.42
N THR A 63 -4.65 9.17 -10.21
CA THR A 63 -4.10 8.39 -9.09
C THR A 63 -5.01 7.21 -8.73
N PHE A 64 -6.32 7.44 -8.63
CA PHE A 64 -7.29 6.38 -8.38
C PHE A 64 -7.19 5.28 -9.43
N PHE A 65 -7.27 5.62 -10.72
CA PHE A 65 -7.27 4.61 -11.78
C PHE A 65 -5.91 3.95 -11.97
N GLN A 66 -4.80 4.66 -11.78
CA GLN A 66 -3.46 4.06 -11.79
C GLN A 66 -3.31 2.98 -10.71
N LEU A 67 -3.79 3.25 -9.49
CA LEU A 67 -3.80 2.24 -8.42
C LEU A 67 -4.74 1.05 -8.74
N HIS A 68 -5.81 1.29 -9.50
CA HIS A 68 -6.72 0.24 -9.99
C HIS A 68 -6.29 -0.34 -11.35
N LYS A 69 -5.02 -0.15 -11.75
CA LYS A 69 -4.40 -0.72 -12.96
C LYS A 69 -5.09 -0.30 -14.26
N GLU A 70 -5.58 0.94 -14.32
CA GLU A 70 -6.14 1.57 -15.50
C GLU A 70 -5.38 2.82 -15.91
N ASN A 71 -5.18 2.95 -17.22
CA ASN A 71 -4.50 4.08 -17.80
C ASN A 71 -5.49 5.19 -18.15
N THR A 72 -5.31 6.36 -17.56
CA THR A 72 -6.06 7.60 -17.84
C THR A 72 -5.20 8.78 -17.40
N ASP A 73 -5.35 9.93 -18.07
CA ASP A 73 -4.75 11.20 -17.64
C ASP A 73 -5.61 11.93 -16.60
N GLY A 74 -6.74 11.32 -16.20
CA GLY A 74 -7.68 11.88 -15.24
C GLY A 74 -8.44 13.10 -15.74
N LYS A 75 -8.28 13.53 -16.99
CA LYS A 75 -8.94 14.75 -17.52
C LYS A 75 -10.36 14.50 -17.99
N LYS A 76 -10.77 13.25 -18.16
CA LYS A 76 -12.13 12.89 -18.59
C LYS A 76 -12.55 11.53 -18.04
N ILE A 77 -13.71 11.48 -17.40
CA ILE A 77 -14.30 10.23 -16.95
C ILE A 77 -15.23 9.69 -18.04
N THR A 78 -14.86 8.55 -18.62
CA THR A 78 -15.74 7.81 -19.55
C THR A 78 -16.80 7.02 -18.78
N PRO A 79 -17.89 6.55 -19.41
CA PRO A 79 -18.85 5.67 -18.75
C PRO A 79 -18.23 4.42 -18.12
N LYS A 80 -17.19 3.86 -18.74
CA LYS A 80 -16.43 2.72 -18.20
C LYS A 80 -15.73 3.09 -16.89
N LEU A 81 -15.02 4.22 -16.89
CA LEU A 81 -14.33 4.72 -15.69
C LEU A 81 -15.33 5.09 -14.60
N ALA A 82 -16.43 5.76 -14.95
CA ALA A 82 -17.51 6.12 -14.03
C ALA A 82 -18.07 4.88 -13.31
N LYS A 83 -18.38 3.81 -14.06
CA LYS A 83 -18.88 2.55 -13.50
C LYS A 83 -17.91 1.95 -12.48
N LYS A 84 -16.61 2.04 -12.73
CA LYS A 84 -15.58 1.51 -11.82
C LYS A 84 -15.39 2.35 -10.58
N LEU A 85 -15.31 3.67 -10.71
CA LEU A 85 -15.24 4.58 -9.55
C LEU A 85 -16.47 4.37 -8.65
N TYR A 86 -17.66 4.25 -9.27
CA TYR A 86 -18.89 3.96 -8.55
C TYR A 86 -18.88 2.59 -7.87
N SER A 87 -18.38 1.56 -8.54
CA SER A 87 -18.28 0.21 -7.94
C SER A 87 -17.37 0.19 -6.71
N GLU A 88 -16.25 0.92 -6.70
CA GLU A 88 -15.41 1.04 -5.50
C GLU A 88 -16.11 1.86 -4.40
N PHE A 89 -16.87 2.90 -4.77
CA PHE A 89 -17.67 3.66 -3.84
C PHE A 89 -18.86 2.87 -3.25
N GLU A 90 -19.54 2.02 -4.03
CA GLU A 90 -20.61 1.16 -3.50
C GLU A 90 -20.08 0.16 -2.45
N LYS A 91 -18.83 -0.27 -2.58
CA LYS A 91 -18.19 -1.06 -1.53
C LYS A 91 -18.06 -0.25 -0.23
N THR A 92 -17.75 1.05 -0.28
CA THR A 92 -17.69 1.88 0.94
C THR A 92 -19.05 1.97 1.63
N LEU A 93 -20.13 2.06 0.85
CA LEU A 93 -21.50 2.23 1.35
C LEU A 93 -22.12 0.96 1.92
N SER A 94 -21.82 -0.20 1.34
CA SER A 94 -22.44 -1.48 1.73
C SER A 94 -21.94 -2.04 3.07
N GLY A 95 -21.09 -1.31 3.79
CA GLY A 95 -20.44 -1.80 5.01
C GLY A 95 -19.51 -2.99 4.78
N ILE A 96 -19.34 -3.42 3.53
CA ILE A 96 -18.26 -4.29 3.09
C ILE A 96 -17.01 -3.44 3.22
N ALA A 97 -16.29 -3.59 4.33
CA ALA A 97 -15.13 -2.78 4.67
C ALA A 97 -14.26 -2.56 3.42
N VAL A 98 -14.28 -1.34 2.86
CA VAL A 98 -13.29 -0.96 1.86
C VAL A 98 -11.98 -1.04 2.59
N LYS A 99 -11.22 -2.07 2.22
CA LYS A 99 -9.98 -2.43 2.91
C LYS A 99 -9.13 -1.17 2.89
N PRO A 100 -8.92 -0.52 4.05
CA PRO A 100 -8.32 0.79 4.07
C PRO A 100 -6.96 0.71 3.38
N LEU A 101 -6.56 1.80 2.73
CA LEU A 101 -5.32 1.84 1.96
C LEU A 101 -4.14 1.31 2.80
N ILE A 102 -4.11 1.69 4.07
CA ILE A 102 -3.25 1.12 5.10
C ILE A 102 -4.09 0.28 6.06
N VAL A 103 -3.63 -0.95 6.33
CA VAL A 103 -4.23 -1.89 7.29
C VAL A 103 -3.23 -2.28 8.37
N GLU A 104 -3.73 -2.60 9.55
CA GLU A 104 -2.99 -3.43 10.50
C GLU A 104 -3.12 -4.90 10.09
N TYR A 105 -2.00 -5.58 9.85
CA TYR A 105 -1.96 -7.00 9.50
C TYR A 105 -1.63 -7.85 10.74
N LYS A 106 -2.30 -9.00 10.89
CA LYS A 106 -2.07 -9.97 11.98
C LYS A 106 -2.10 -11.39 11.45
N ASN A 107 -1.13 -12.20 11.88
CA ASN A 107 -1.13 -13.65 11.65
C ASN A 107 -0.27 -14.35 12.72
N THR A 108 -0.33 -15.68 12.79
CA THR A 108 0.16 -16.49 13.92
C THR A 108 1.69 -16.54 14.05
N ARG A 109 2.43 -16.29 12.96
CA ARG A 109 3.90 -16.29 12.96
C ARG A 109 4.52 -14.93 13.20
N PHE A 110 3.73 -13.88 13.40
CA PHE A 110 4.24 -12.54 13.69
C PHE A 110 4.09 -12.17 15.17
N THR A 111 5.06 -11.44 15.69
CA THR A 111 5.05 -10.84 17.03
C THR A 111 5.84 -9.53 17.02
N GLY A 112 5.87 -8.81 18.13
CA GLY A 112 6.58 -7.52 18.24
C GLY A 112 5.67 -6.34 17.91
N LYS A 113 6.16 -5.38 17.11
CA LYS A 113 5.39 -4.18 16.79
C LYS A 113 4.21 -4.48 15.86
N PRO A 114 3.13 -3.67 15.90
CA PRO A 114 2.06 -3.74 14.92
C PRO A 114 2.58 -3.61 13.48
N ILE A 115 2.04 -4.42 12.57
CA ILE A 115 2.39 -4.41 11.16
C ILE A 115 1.39 -3.51 10.43
N MET A 116 1.76 -2.24 10.22
CA MET A 116 0.97 -1.31 9.42
C MET A 116 1.50 -1.36 7.98
N VAL A 117 0.66 -1.73 7.01
CA VAL A 117 1.08 -1.94 5.62
C VAL A 117 0.01 -1.53 4.62
N HIS A 118 0.41 -1.32 3.38
CA HIS A 118 -0.55 -1.15 2.29
C HIS A 118 -1.33 -2.44 2.06
N ASN A 119 -2.62 -2.32 1.72
CA ASN A 119 -3.49 -3.49 1.62
C ASN A 119 -3.03 -4.51 0.56
N GLU A 120 -2.38 -4.07 -0.53
CA GLU A 120 -1.82 -4.94 -1.57
C GLU A 120 -0.64 -5.78 -1.05
N PHE A 121 0.08 -5.32 -0.03
CA PHE A 121 1.21 -6.06 0.55
C PHE A 121 0.76 -7.20 1.47
N THR A 122 -0.52 -7.26 1.86
CA THR A 122 -1.01 -8.33 2.76
C THR A 122 -0.85 -9.74 2.17
N SER A 123 -1.01 -9.91 0.85
CA SER A 123 -0.76 -11.21 0.20
C SER A 123 0.71 -11.63 0.24
N ALA A 124 1.65 -10.68 0.30
CA ALA A 124 3.06 -10.97 0.53
C ALA A 124 3.29 -11.43 1.98
N LEU A 125 2.65 -10.77 2.96
CA LEU A 125 2.71 -11.17 4.37
C LEU A 125 2.11 -12.56 4.62
N ASP A 126 1.06 -12.95 3.90
CA ASP A 126 0.49 -14.30 3.98
C ASP A 126 1.52 -15.36 3.53
N ARG A 127 2.24 -15.12 2.43
CA ARG A 127 3.33 -16.01 1.98
C ARG A 127 4.47 -16.05 2.99
N ILE A 128 4.87 -14.89 3.53
CA ILE A 128 5.90 -14.81 4.58
C ILE A 128 5.48 -15.61 5.83
N ASN A 129 4.20 -15.54 6.24
CA ASN A 129 3.66 -16.33 7.35
C ASN A 129 3.72 -17.84 7.05
N GLN A 130 3.39 -18.23 5.83
CA GLN A 130 3.48 -19.61 5.38
C GLN A 130 4.93 -20.10 5.44
N TYR A 131 5.89 -19.34 4.91
CA TYR A 131 7.31 -19.69 4.97
C TYR A 131 7.83 -19.79 6.40
N ALA A 132 7.41 -18.88 7.29
CA ALA A 132 7.75 -18.94 8.71
C ALA A 132 7.14 -20.18 9.39
N THR A 133 5.94 -20.59 8.97
CA THR A 133 5.28 -21.81 9.45
C THR A 133 6.02 -23.06 8.99
N GLU A 134 6.36 -23.15 7.71
CA GLU A 134 7.09 -24.29 7.14
C GLU A 134 8.50 -24.42 7.74
N ALA A 135 9.13 -23.30 8.07
CA ALA A 135 10.46 -23.26 8.66
C ALA A 135 10.48 -23.41 10.20
N ASP A 136 9.30 -23.49 10.83
CA ASP A 136 9.13 -23.46 12.28
C ASP A 136 9.88 -22.30 12.97
N VAL A 137 9.58 -21.09 12.53
CA VAL A 137 10.08 -19.84 13.12
C VAL A 137 8.94 -18.89 13.45
N LYS A 138 9.22 -17.88 14.28
CA LYS A 138 8.38 -16.69 14.45
C LYS A 138 9.17 -15.45 14.04
N LEU A 139 8.48 -14.45 13.51
CA LEU A 139 9.07 -13.20 13.08
C LEU A 139 8.77 -12.13 14.12
N LEU A 140 9.83 -11.61 14.75
CA LEU A 140 9.78 -10.46 15.63
C LEU A 140 9.88 -9.20 14.79
N ILE A 141 8.76 -8.52 14.58
CA ILE A 141 8.67 -7.32 13.76
C ILE A 141 9.23 -6.11 14.49
N ILE A 142 10.14 -5.42 13.80
CA ILE A 142 10.87 -4.26 14.29
C ILE A 142 10.38 -2.98 13.62
N ASP A 143 10.02 -3.03 12.34
CA ASP A 143 9.44 -1.89 11.61
C ASP A 143 8.54 -2.34 10.46
N SER A 144 7.64 -1.46 10.03
CA SER A 144 6.74 -1.64 8.88
C SER A 144 6.51 -0.30 8.16
N LEU A 145 5.27 0.18 7.98
CA LEU A 145 5.02 1.52 7.44
C LEU A 145 5.63 2.60 8.33
N ARG A 146 6.36 3.53 7.72
CA ARG A 146 7.03 4.62 8.45
C ARG A 146 6.94 5.97 7.73
N LYS A 147 6.95 7.05 8.52
CA LYS A 147 7.01 8.43 8.00
C LYS A 147 8.42 8.74 7.47
N PRO A 148 8.56 9.46 6.34
CA PRO A 148 9.85 9.75 5.72
C PRO A 148 10.74 10.67 6.56
N ASP A 149 10.12 11.52 7.37
CA ASP A 149 10.75 12.53 8.25
C ASP A 149 11.08 11.99 9.65
N LYS A 150 10.84 10.70 9.91
CA LYS A 150 11.28 10.06 11.15
C LYS A 150 12.79 9.80 11.09
N VAL A 151 13.57 10.52 11.92
CA VAL A 151 14.97 10.17 12.19
C VAL A 151 15.01 8.76 12.77
N LEU A 152 15.72 7.87 12.11
CA LEU A 152 15.89 6.51 12.60
C LEU A 152 17.14 6.47 13.48
N THR A 153 16.95 6.16 14.75
CA THR A 153 18.05 5.88 15.67
C THR A 153 18.50 4.43 15.47
N ASN A 154 19.82 4.18 15.41
CA ASN A 154 20.45 2.85 15.27
C ASN A 154 20.32 2.17 13.89
N THR A 155 20.23 2.91 12.79
CA THR A 155 20.23 2.30 11.44
C THR A 155 21.60 1.82 11.01
N VAL A 156 21.65 0.59 10.49
CA VAL A 156 22.86 -0.01 9.89
C VAL A 156 23.17 0.59 8.51
N VAL A 157 22.16 1.11 7.81
CA VAL A 157 22.28 1.67 6.45
C VAL A 157 21.56 3.01 6.31
N THR A 158 22.08 3.89 5.44
CA THR A 158 21.42 5.15 5.09
C THR A 158 20.07 4.88 4.41
N PRO A 159 18.96 5.44 4.91
CA PRO A 159 17.63 5.24 4.31
C PRO A 159 17.56 5.67 2.85
N SER A 160 17.03 4.79 1.98
CA SER A 160 16.72 5.16 0.61
C SER A 160 15.62 6.23 0.56
N LYS A 161 15.79 7.22 -0.33
CA LYS A 161 14.77 8.24 -0.64
C LYS A 161 13.47 7.63 -1.21
N VAL A 162 13.54 6.37 -1.66
CA VAL A 162 12.43 5.62 -2.28
C VAL A 162 12.17 4.30 -1.56
N SER A 163 12.20 4.31 -0.21
CA SER A 163 12.00 3.13 0.62
C SER A 163 10.57 2.57 0.49
N ASN A 164 10.44 1.25 0.34
CA ASN A 164 9.14 0.58 0.35
C ASN A 164 8.43 0.66 1.72
N HIS A 165 9.16 0.92 2.82
CA HIS A 165 8.55 1.22 4.11
C HIS A 165 7.73 2.51 4.08
N PHE A 166 8.04 3.48 3.22
CA PHE A 166 7.25 4.71 3.14
C PHE A 166 5.88 4.46 2.52
N VAL A 167 5.74 3.40 1.73
CA VAL A 167 4.46 3.09 1.09
C VAL A 167 3.80 1.85 1.68
N GLY A 168 4.33 1.31 2.79
CA GLY A 168 3.75 0.13 3.46
C GLY A 168 3.94 -1.18 2.70
N HIS A 169 4.98 -1.27 1.87
CA HIS A 169 5.33 -2.46 1.07
C HIS A 169 6.60 -3.17 1.60
N ALA A 170 6.95 -2.97 2.87
CA ALA A 170 8.11 -3.60 3.48
C ALA A 170 7.93 -3.83 4.99
N ILE A 171 8.68 -4.79 5.52
CA ILE A 171 8.86 -5.03 6.95
C ILE A 171 10.33 -5.24 7.28
N ASP A 172 10.71 -4.88 8.50
CA ASP A 172 11.99 -5.25 9.11
C ASP A 172 11.72 -6.22 10.27
N MET A 173 12.48 -7.31 10.31
CA MET A 173 12.24 -8.41 11.25
C MET A 173 13.53 -9.00 11.81
N ASN A 174 13.42 -9.59 13.00
CA ASN A 174 14.34 -10.62 13.46
C ASN A 174 13.63 -11.97 13.46
N VAL A 175 14.39 -13.07 13.43
CA VAL A 175 13.82 -14.43 13.42
C VAL A 175 13.97 -15.09 14.79
N LEU A 176 12.87 -15.51 15.38
CA LEU A 176 12.82 -16.32 16.59
C LEU A 176 12.70 -17.81 16.24
N TYR A 177 13.50 -18.65 16.87
CA TYR A 177 13.59 -20.08 16.54
C TYR A 177 13.94 -20.94 17.77
N GLY A 178 13.97 -22.27 17.56
CA GLY A 178 14.27 -23.25 18.60
C GLY A 178 13.10 -23.46 19.56
N LYS A 179 13.35 -24.23 20.63
CA LYS A 179 12.31 -24.57 21.61
C LYS A 179 11.63 -23.30 22.16
N ASP A 180 10.30 -23.27 22.07
CA ASP A 180 9.43 -22.16 22.48
C ASP A 180 9.78 -20.80 21.82
N TYR A 181 10.50 -20.79 20.69
CA TYR A 181 10.97 -19.59 20.00
C TYR A 181 11.84 -18.65 20.87
N LYS A 182 12.63 -19.22 21.79
CA LYS A 182 13.48 -18.45 22.73
C LYS A 182 14.82 -18.00 22.14
N GLN A 183 15.23 -18.53 21.00
CA GLN A 183 16.48 -18.14 20.35
C GLN A 183 16.21 -17.04 19.33
N LEU A 184 17.11 -16.05 19.24
CA LEU A 184 16.98 -14.88 18.38
C LEU A 184 18.09 -14.84 17.34
N CYS A 185 17.70 -14.75 16.08
CA CYS A 185 18.57 -14.42 14.95
C CYS A 185 18.24 -12.99 14.51
N ASN A 186 19.02 -12.03 14.99
CA ASN A 186 18.90 -10.61 14.62
C ASN A 186 19.75 -10.27 13.38
N SER A 187 19.91 -9.00 13.03
CA SER A 187 20.71 -8.57 11.86
C SER A 187 22.09 -9.22 11.77
N LYS A 188 22.82 -9.33 12.90
CA LYS A 188 24.13 -9.99 12.95
C LYS A 188 24.03 -11.50 12.71
N GLY A 189 23.02 -12.14 13.31
CA GLY A 189 22.75 -13.57 13.08
C GLY A 189 22.38 -13.87 11.63
N LEU A 190 21.49 -13.05 11.04
CA LEU A 190 21.03 -13.19 9.65
C LEU A 190 22.12 -12.86 8.62
N ALA A 191 23.19 -12.18 9.04
CA ALA A 191 24.37 -11.93 8.21
C ALA A 191 25.39 -13.07 8.24
N ASN A 192 25.24 -14.04 9.15
CA ASN A 192 26.15 -15.18 9.26
C ASN A 192 25.96 -16.13 8.06
N LYS A 193 27.06 -16.77 7.62
CA LYS A 193 27.03 -17.80 6.58
C LYS A 193 26.34 -19.07 7.08
N ASP A 194 26.61 -19.43 8.34
CA ASP A 194 26.08 -20.63 8.97
C ASP A 194 24.85 -20.27 9.80
N LEU A 195 23.69 -20.25 9.13
CA LEU A 195 22.41 -20.00 9.78
C LEU A 195 21.93 -21.24 10.51
N PRO A 196 21.29 -21.09 11.69
CA PRO A 196 20.54 -22.18 12.31
C PRO A 196 19.56 -22.80 11.31
N ALA A 197 19.47 -24.13 11.25
CA ALA A 197 18.68 -24.85 10.25
C ALA A 197 17.26 -24.29 9.98
N PRO A 198 16.41 -24.00 11.00
CA PRO A 198 15.09 -23.40 10.76
C PRO A 198 15.18 -21.99 10.15
N VAL A 199 16.13 -21.16 10.61
CA VAL A 199 16.35 -19.81 10.06
C VAL A 199 16.84 -19.90 8.61
N GLY A 200 17.79 -20.79 8.32
CA GLY A 200 18.30 -21.03 6.97
C GLY A 200 17.21 -21.53 6.02
N LYS A 201 16.31 -22.42 6.49
CA LYS A 201 15.14 -22.86 5.72
C LYS A 201 14.20 -21.68 5.40
N PHE A 202 13.89 -20.84 6.38
CA PHE A 202 13.06 -19.66 6.18
C PHE A 202 13.63 -18.71 5.13
N ILE A 203 14.92 -18.37 5.25
CA ILE A 203 15.61 -17.51 4.27
C ILE A 203 15.62 -18.16 2.87
N SER A 204 15.86 -19.47 2.78
CA SER A 204 15.82 -20.18 1.49
C SER A 204 14.44 -20.13 0.81
N LEU A 205 13.35 -20.19 1.58
CA LEU A 205 12.00 -20.05 1.04
C LEU A 205 11.73 -18.63 0.54
N LEU A 206 12.16 -17.60 1.29
CA LEU A 206 12.07 -16.21 0.84
C LEU A 206 12.86 -15.98 -0.45
N GLU A 207 14.08 -16.53 -0.56
CA GLU A 207 14.93 -16.38 -1.75
C GLU A 207 14.37 -17.07 -2.99
N LYS A 208 13.49 -18.07 -2.82
CA LYS A 208 12.81 -18.77 -3.92
C LYS A 208 11.54 -18.06 -4.37
N ASP A 209 10.97 -17.16 -3.57
CA ASP A 209 9.80 -16.38 -3.95
C ASP A 209 10.22 -15.29 -4.96
N THR A 210 9.70 -15.39 -6.19
CA THR A 210 10.04 -14.46 -7.28
C THR A 210 9.38 -13.08 -7.14
N GLN A 211 8.45 -12.92 -6.20
CA GLN A 211 7.74 -11.68 -5.92
C GLN A 211 8.22 -11.00 -4.64
N LEU A 212 9.12 -11.63 -3.87
CA LEU A 212 9.72 -11.03 -2.68
C LEU A 212 11.20 -10.76 -2.89
N ARG A 213 11.72 -9.83 -2.10
CA ARG A 213 13.14 -9.63 -1.94
C ARG A 213 13.49 -9.69 -0.47
N TRP A 214 14.58 -10.38 -0.18
CA TRP A 214 15.24 -10.32 1.12
C TRP A 214 16.48 -9.43 1.03
N GLY A 215 16.59 -8.47 1.95
CA GLY A 215 17.65 -7.46 1.89
C GLY A 215 19.06 -8.01 2.13
N GLY A 216 19.21 -9.25 2.59
CA GLY A 216 20.50 -9.94 2.64
C GLY A 216 21.15 -10.17 1.25
N LYS A 217 20.36 -10.09 0.17
CA LYS A 217 20.83 -10.16 -1.24
C LYS A 217 21.02 -8.81 -1.90
N PHE A 218 20.73 -7.70 -1.22
CA PHE A 218 20.95 -6.37 -1.77
C PHE A 218 22.45 -6.07 -1.90
N LYS A 219 22.81 -5.17 -2.82
CA LYS A 219 24.18 -4.69 -2.99
C LYS A 219 24.76 -4.16 -1.67
N THR A 220 23.97 -3.35 -0.97
CA THR A 220 24.19 -2.99 0.43
C THR A 220 23.26 -3.86 1.25
N LYS A 221 23.83 -4.83 1.98
CA LYS A 221 23.05 -5.82 2.71
C LYS A 221 22.20 -5.17 3.80
N ASP A 222 20.94 -5.57 3.86
CA ASP A 222 19.99 -5.24 4.91
C ASP A 222 19.25 -6.51 5.33
N THR A 223 19.89 -7.32 6.18
CA THR A 223 19.49 -8.72 6.42
C THR A 223 18.18 -8.87 7.19
N VAL A 224 17.65 -7.79 7.76
CA VAL A 224 16.36 -7.80 8.47
C VAL A 224 15.19 -7.44 7.54
N HIS A 225 15.48 -6.93 6.35
CA HIS A 225 14.50 -6.32 5.47
C HIS A 225 13.85 -7.33 4.52
N ILE A 226 12.53 -7.21 4.34
CA ILE A 226 11.76 -7.93 3.32
C ILE A 226 10.79 -6.96 2.63
N ASP A 227 10.73 -6.99 1.30
CA ASP A 227 9.73 -6.25 0.52
C ASP A 227 9.29 -7.02 -0.74
N ASP A 228 8.29 -6.50 -1.46
CA ASP A 228 7.77 -7.06 -2.73
C ASP A 228 8.28 -6.32 -3.98
N TYR A 229 9.37 -5.57 -3.85
CA TYR A 229 9.94 -4.74 -4.91
C TYR A 229 8.99 -3.68 -5.50
N TYR A 230 8.02 -3.16 -4.73
CA TYR A 230 7.05 -2.17 -5.22
C TYR A 230 7.69 -0.95 -5.90
N ASN A 231 8.78 -0.42 -5.34
CA ASN A 231 9.54 0.70 -5.90
C ASN A 231 10.25 0.42 -7.24
N LYS A 232 10.11 -0.77 -7.83
CA LYS A 232 10.52 -1.02 -9.22
C LYS A 232 9.72 -0.16 -10.20
N ASP A 233 8.43 0.06 -9.91
CA ASP A 233 7.59 1.02 -10.63
C ASP A 233 7.61 2.35 -9.88
N MET A 234 8.52 3.22 -10.30
CA MET A 234 8.73 4.50 -9.64
C MET A 234 7.53 5.44 -9.71
N GLU A 235 6.72 5.37 -10.77
CA GLU A 235 5.53 6.22 -10.89
C GLU A 235 4.40 5.71 -10.00
N LYS A 236 4.19 4.39 -9.94
CA LYS A 236 3.26 3.78 -8.98
C LYS A 236 3.68 4.06 -7.54
N TRP A 237 4.98 3.99 -7.24
CA TRP A 237 5.53 4.30 -5.92
C TRP A 237 5.31 5.76 -5.54
N LYS A 238 5.65 6.72 -6.41
CA LYS A 238 5.43 8.17 -6.15
C LYS A 238 3.96 8.48 -5.90
N THR A 239 3.09 7.86 -6.70
CA THR A 239 1.64 8.00 -6.59
C THR A 239 1.15 7.54 -5.23
N LEU A 240 1.52 6.33 -4.81
CA LEU A 240 1.13 5.80 -3.51
C LEU A 240 1.75 6.58 -2.34
N PHE A 241 3.02 6.99 -2.47
CA PHE A 241 3.70 7.83 -1.48
C PHE A 241 2.97 9.16 -1.26
N ALA A 242 2.56 9.82 -2.35
CA ALA A 242 1.81 11.07 -2.27
C ALA A 242 0.46 10.88 -1.56
N VAL A 243 -0.23 9.76 -1.79
CA VAL A 243 -1.49 9.46 -1.08
C VAL A 243 -1.25 9.25 0.42
N ILE A 244 -0.26 8.44 0.79
CA ILE A 244 -0.02 8.05 2.20
C ILE A 244 0.50 9.22 3.06
N HIS A 245 1.38 10.07 2.53
CA HIS A 245 2.07 11.12 3.31
C HIS A 245 1.55 12.53 3.09
N SER A 246 0.44 12.67 2.38
CA SER A 246 -0.18 13.98 2.21
C SER A 246 -0.95 14.35 3.47
N LYS A 247 -0.61 15.54 4.01
CA LYS A 247 -1.21 16.12 5.22
C LYS A 247 -2.58 16.71 4.93
#